data_AF-A0A7S1GDE0-F1
#
_entry.id   AF-A0A7S1GDE0-F1
#
_cell.length_a   1.000
_cell.length_b   1.000
_cell.length_c   1.000
_cell.angle_alpha   90.00
_cell.angle_beta   90.00
_cell.angle_gamma   90.00
#
_symmetry.space_group_name_H-M   'P 1'
#
loop_
_entity.id
_entity.type
_entity.pdbx_description
1 polymer ?
#
loop_
_entity_poly.entity_id
_entity_poly.type
_entity_poly.pdbx_seq_one_letter_code
_entity_poly.pdbx_strand_id
1 'polypeptide(L)'
;HRFWRLVAPAGATRIGFEDYKRLIEAVLRVVAPDMTAAEANATIVSDWRTDSGGQDYIDAPGLHNALFELADTWCAGIEWKEYAEFLSLLYDAVATKGKAVGKEDGRGAVRHDRLRVLGAIESPFIAPEEGGASGSDA
;
A
#
# COMPACT_ATOMS: atom_id res chain seq x y z
N HIS A 1 -15.18 2.06 -7.18
CA HIS A 1 -14.04 2.41 -6.32
C HIS A 1 -13.08 1.22 -6.23
N ARG A 2 -12.06 1.18 -7.11
CA ARG A 2 -11.21 -0.01 -7.31
C ARG A 2 -10.31 -0.28 -6.10
N PHE A 3 -9.61 0.73 -5.59
CA PHE A 3 -8.76 0.64 -4.40
C PHE A 3 -9.51 0.21 -3.13
N TRP A 4 -10.71 0.77 -2.89
CA TRP A 4 -11.55 0.35 -1.75
C TRP A 4 -11.76 -1.16 -1.70
N ARG A 5 -11.99 -1.80 -2.85
CA ARG A 5 -12.22 -3.25 -2.92
C ARG A 5 -10.98 -4.10 -2.65
N LEU A 6 -9.78 -3.51 -2.64
CA LEU A 6 -8.55 -4.22 -2.29
C LEU A 6 -8.41 -4.40 -0.77
N VAL A 7 -9.03 -3.53 0.02
CA VAL A 7 -8.82 -3.45 1.47
C VAL A 7 -10.08 -3.60 2.30
N ALA A 8 -11.22 -3.15 1.78
CA ALA A 8 -12.47 -3.22 2.51
C ALA A 8 -13.12 -4.60 2.35
N PRO A 9 -13.53 -5.24 3.46
CA PRO A 9 -14.37 -6.43 3.41
C PRO A 9 -15.67 -6.18 2.62
N ALA A 10 -16.24 -7.25 2.05
CA ALA A 10 -17.47 -7.14 1.29
C ALA A 10 -18.60 -6.54 2.15
N GLY A 11 -19.18 -5.43 1.70
CA GLY A 11 -20.25 -4.71 2.41
C GLY A 11 -19.76 -3.74 3.50
N ALA A 12 -18.45 -3.64 3.74
CA ALA A 12 -17.91 -2.67 4.68
C ALA A 12 -18.07 -1.25 4.15
N THR A 13 -18.47 -0.34 5.03
CA THR A 13 -18.56 1.11 4.78
C THR A 13 -17.39 1.89 5.37
N ARG A 14 -16.56 1.22 6.18
CA ARG A 14 -15.42 1.77 6.92
C ARG A 14 -14.29 0.74 6.96
N ILE A 15 -13.05 1.23 6.96
CA ILE A 15 -11.85 0.42 7.21
C ILE A 15 -11.04 1.08 8.33
N GLY A 16 -10.35 0.26 9.13
CA GLY A 16 -9.45 0.73 10.18
C GLY A 16 -8.02 0.94 9.68
N PHE A 17 -7.16 1.40 10.59
CA PHE A 17 -5.75 1.70 10.29
C PHE A 17 -4.99 0.54 9.62
N GLU A 18 -5.19 -0.71 10.05
CA GLU A 18 -4.45 -1.85 9.50
C GLU A 18 -4.75 -2.12 8.01
N ASP A 19 -6.02 -1.99 7.61
CA ASP A 19 -6.41 -2.18 6.20
C ASP A 19 -5.93 -1.00 5.34
N TYR A 20 -6.01 0.22 5.87
CA TYR A 20 -5.42 1.41 5.24
C TYR A 20 -3.90 1.27 5.08
N LYS A 21 -3.19 0.90 6.15
CA LYS A 21 -1.74 0.71 6.19
C LYS A 21 -1.29 -0.28 5.14
N ARG A 22 -1.97 -1.42 5.00
CA ARG A 22 -1.62 -2.42 3.97
C ARG A 22 -1.70 -1.86 2.55
N LEU A 23 -2.68 -1.00 2.26
CA LEU A 23 -2.77 -0.34 0.97
C LEU A 23 -1.66 0.70 0.78
N ILE A 24 -1.46 1.59 1.74
CA ILE A 24 -0.47 2.66 1.61
C ILE A 24 0.96 2.11 1.60
N GLU A 25 1.27 1.04 2.35
CA GLU A 25 2.55 0.33 2.23
C GLU A 25 2.79 -0.19 0.80
N ALA A 26 1.76 -0.76 0.17
CA ALA A 26 1.88 -1.24 -1.21
C ALA A 26 2.05 -0.09 -2.20
N VAL A 27 1.37 1.04 -1.98
CA VAL A 27 1.51 2.26 -2.77
C VAL A 27 2.94 2.82 -2.63
N LEU A 28 3.44 2.99 -1.41
CA LEU A 28 4.78 3.55 -1.15
C LEU A 28 5.89 2.71 -1.78
N ARG A 29 5.76 1.38 -1.81
CA ARG A 29 6.72 0.52 -2.53
C ARG A 29 6.76 0.78 -4.04
N VAL A 30 5.67 1.25 -4.63
CA VAL A 30 5.59 1.56 -6.07
C VAL A 30 6.13 2.96 -6.35
N VAL A 31 5.70 3.96 -5.57
CA VAL A 31 6.01 5.36 -5.86
C VAL A 31 7.34 5.81 -5.24
N ALA A 32 7.74 5.22 -4.12
CA ALA A 32 8.97 5.55 -3.39
C ALA A 32 9.75 4.26 -3.02
N PRO A 33 10.28 3.51 -4.01
CA PRO A 33 10.89 2.19 -3.79
C PRO A 33 12.14 2.21 -2.89
N ASP A 34 12.82 3.34 -2.82
CA ASP A 34 14.04 3.51 -2.00
C ASP A 34 13.75 3.88 -0.54
N MET A 35 12.48 4.07 -0.17
CA MET A 35 12.06 4.41 1.19
C MET A 35 12.26 3.23 2.14
N THR A 36 12.83 3.48 3.32
CA THR A 36 13.02 2.44 4.35
C THR A 36 11.69 2.07 5.03
N ALA A 37 11.64 0.93 5.73
CA ALA A 37 10.45 0.54 6.51
C ALA A 37 10.07 1.58 7.57
N ALA A 38 11.09 2.15 8.22
CA ALA A 38 10.88 3.11 9.30
C ALA A 38 10.27 4.40 8.75
N GLU A 39 10.78 4.91 7.63
CA GLU A 39 10.23 6.08 6.93
C GLU A 39 8.82 5.79 6.41
N ALA A 40 8.61 4.65 5.76
CA ALA A 40 7.28 4.27 5.26
C ALA A 40 6.25 4.20 6.39
N ASN A 41 6.60 3.58 7.52
CA ASN A 41 5.71 3.50 8.67
C ASN A 41 5.45 4.89 9.29
N ALA A 42 6.46 5.77 9.35
CA ALA A 42 6.28 7.13 9.83
C ALA A 42 5.34 7.94 8.92
N THR A 43 5.51 7.83 7.60
CA THR A 43 4.63 8.43 6.59
C THR A 43 3.19 7.94 6.76
N ILE A 44 2.97 6.62 6.80
CA ILE A 44 1.63 6.04 6.95
C ILE A 44 0.92 6.49 8.24
N VAL A 45 1.66 6.53 9.36
CA VAL A 45 1.09 6.99 10.64
C VAL A 45 0.75 8.48 10.57
N SER A 46 1.55 9.28 9.88
CA SER A 46 1.29 10.70 9.65
C SER A 46 0.05 10.90 8.77
N ASP A 47 0.02 10.27 7.60
CA ASP A 47 -1.08 10.38 6.63
C ASP A 47 -2.40 9.91 7.22
N TRP A 48 -2.39 8.81 7.98
CA TRP A 48 -3.59 8.34 8.68
C TRP A 48 -4.23 9.40 9.57
N ARG A 49 -3.43 10.20 10.29
CA ARG A 49 -3.97 11.24 11.19
C ARG A 49 -4.74 12.31 10.41
N THR A 50 -4.28 12.63 9.21
CA THR A 50 -4.91 13.60 8.32
C THR A 50 -6.10 12.98 7.61
N ASP A 51 -5.90 11.83 6.95
CA ASP A 51 -6.89 11.17 6.09
C ASP A 51 -8.11 10.65 6.87
N SER A 52 -7.90 10.19 8.11
CA SER A 52 -9.00 9.79 8.99
C SER A 52 -9.75 10.97 9.59
N GLY A 53 -9.24 12.21 9.46
CA GLY A 53 -9.78 13.37 10.15
C GLY A 53 -9.82 13.20 11.68
N GLY A 54 -8.86 12.44 12.24
CA GLY A 54 -8.80 12.11 13.66
C GLY A 54 -9.74 10.98 14.12
N GLN A 55 -10.41 10.29 13.20
CA GLN A 55 -11.25 9.12 13.52
C GLN A 55 -10.40 7.83 13.61
N ASP A 56 -11.00 6.76 14.14
CA ASP A 56 -10.44 5.41 14.14
C ASP A 56 -10.74 4.61 12.86
N TYR A 57 -11.35 5.27 11.87
CA TYR A 57 -11.70 4.69 10.57
C TYR A 57 -11.53 5.70 9.44
N ILE A 58 -11.51 5.18 8.21
CA ILE A 58 -11.76 5.96 6.99
C ILE A 58 -12.90 5.30 6.19
N ASP A 59 -13.73 6.11 5.54
CA ASP A 59 -14.76 5.65 4.62
C ASP A 59 -14.30 5.74 3.16
N ALA A 60 -15.15 5.28 2.24
CA ALA A 60 -14.78 5.27 0.82
C ALA A 60 -14.48 6.68 0.26
N PRO A 61 -15.28 7.72 0.56
CA PRO A 61 -14.93 9.10 0.22
C PRO A 61 -13.58 9.55 0.77
N GLY A 62 -13.29 9.30 2.06
CA GLY A 62 -12.01 9.66 2.67
C GLY A 62 -10.83 8.99 1.96
N LEU A 63 -10.94 7.70 1.63
CA LEU A 63 -9.89 7.00 0.89
C LEU A 63 -9.69 7.58 -0.52
N HIS A 64 -10.74 8.05 -1.19
CA HIS A 64 -10.55 8.71 -2.48
C HIS A 64 -9.82 10.04 -2.35
N ASN A 65 -10.14 10.83 -1.33
CA ASN A 65 -9.44 12.09 -1.08
C ASN A 65 -7.95 11.84 -0.86
N ALA A 66 -7.60 10.88 0.00
CA ALA A 66 -6.21 10.46 0.21
C ALA A 66 -5.49 10.08 -1.10
N LEU A 67 -6.17 9.34 -2.00
CA LEU A 67 -5.61 8.98 -3.31
C LEU A 67 -5.48 10.17 -4.26
N PHE A 68 -6.34 11.18 -4.14
CA PHE A 68 -6.22 12.42 -4.91
C PHE A 68 -5.08 13.29 -4.41
N GLU A 69 -4.90 13.40 -3.10
CA GLU A 69 -3.77 14.11 -2.48
C GLU A 69 -2.43 13.43 -2.84
N LEU A 70 -2.42 12.09 -2.91
CA LEU A 70 -1.31 11.35 -3.47
C LEU A 70 -1.05 11.73 -4.95
N ALA A 71 -2.10 11.81 -5.77
CA ALA A 71 -1.95 12.21 -7.18
C ALA A 71 -1.40 13.64 -7.30
N ASP A 72 -1.87 14.59 -6.47
CA ASP A 72 -1.34 15.96 -6.39
C ASP A 72 0.17 15.98 -6.08
N THR A 73 0.66 14.99 -5.32
CA THR A 73 2.07 14.89 -4.93
C THR A 73 2.95 14.32 -6.06
N TRP A 74 2.44 13.37 -6.84
CA TRP A 74 3.24 12.60 -7.81
C TRP A 74 3.02 12.99 -9.28
N CYS A 75 1.94 13.71 -9.59
CA CYS A 75 1.70 14.27 -10.91
C CYS A 75 2.38 15.65 -11.01
N ALA A 76 2.92 15.97 -12.18
CA ALA A 76 3.56 17.27 -12.42
C ALA A 76 2.54 18.34 -12.81
N GLY A 77 1.45 17.94 -13.48
CA GLY A 77 0.33 18.80 -13.83
C GLY A 77 -0.91 18.54 -12.96
N ILE A 78 -1.95 19.34 -13.20
CA ILE A 78 -3.28 19.21 -12.56
C ILE A 78 -4.34 18.68 -13.54
N GLU A 79 -3.90 18.18 -14.69
CA GLU A 79 -4.78 17.69 -15.74
C GLU A 79 -5.40 16.36 -15.33
N TRP A 80 -6.74 16.27 -15.40
CA TRP A 80 -7.50 15.10 -14.93
C TRP A 80 -7.06 13.77 -15.60
N LYS A 81 -6.53 13.84 -16.83
CA LYS A 81 -6.02 12.67 -17.56
C LYS A 81 -4.77 12.11 -16.89
N GLU A 82 -3.87 12.97 -16.45
CA GLU A 82 -2.64 12.59 -15.76
C GLU A 82 -2.98 11.83 -14.47
N TYR A 83 -3.97 12.31 -13.72
CA TYR A 83 -4.42 11.67 -12.48
C TYR A 83 -5.05 10.31 -12.77
N ALA A 84 -5.89 10.23 -13.81
CA ALA A 84 -6.55 8.98 -14.19
C ALA A 84 -5.55 7.92 -14.67
N GLU A 85 -4.51 8.33 -15.42
CA GLU A 85 -3.43 7.46 -15.89
C GLU A 85 -2.56 7.01 -14.71
N PHE A 86 -2.08 7.94 -13.87
CA PHE A 86 -1.31 7.63 -12.67
C PHE A 86 -2.04 6.65 -11.75
N LEU A 87 -3.29 6.94 -11.36
CA LEU A 87 -4.06 6.09 -10.46
C LEU A 87 -4.41 4.73 -11.08
N SER A 88 -4.49 4.63 -12.41
CA SER A 88 -4.72 3.35 -13.09
C SER A 88 -3.46 2.49 -13.08
N LEU A 89 -2.30 3.07 -13.41
CA LEU A 89 -1.01 2.38 -13.34
C LEU A 89 -0.69 1.94 -11.91
N LEU A 90 -0.92 2.82 -10.94
CA LEU A 90 -0.73 2.52 -9.52
C LEU A 90 -1.65 1.37 -9.07
N TYR A 91 -2.93 1.41 -9.48
CA TYR A 91 -3.85 0.33 -9.16
C TYR A 91 -3.37 -1.01 -9.71
N ASP A 92 -2.94 -1.05 -10.98
CA ASP A 92 -2.46 -2.29 -11.59
C ASP A 92 -1.22 -2.80 -10.86
N ALA A 93 -0.26 -1.92 -10.53
CA ALA A 93 0.93 -2.29 -9.76
C ALA A 93 0.60 -2.87 -8.38
N VAL A 94 -0.31 -2.22 -7.63
CA VAL A 94 -0.72 -2.63 -6.27
C VAL A 94 -1.61 -3.88 -6.28
N ALA A 95 -2.45 -4.05 -7.30
CA ALA A 95 -3.39 -5.17 -7.39
C ALA A 95 -2.75 -6.47 -7.94
N THR A 96 -1.54 -6.41 -8.51
CA THR A 96 -0.88 -7.60 -9.07
C THR A 96 -0.28 -8.46 -7.95
N LYS A 97 -0.63 -9.76 -7.93
CA LYS A 97 -0.02 -10.75 -7.04
C LYS A 97 1.50 -10.79 -7.26
N GLY A 98 2.28 -10.74 -6.18
CA GLY A 98 3.62 -11.32 -6.19
C GLY A 98 3.51 -12.76 -6.67
N LYS A 99 4.16 -13.09 -7.80
CA LYS A 99 4.38 -14.49 -8.14
C LYS A 99 5.30 -15.04 -7.06
N ALA A 100 4.77 -15.86 -6.15
CA ALA A 100 5.61 -16.77 -5.40
C ALA A 100 6.39 -17.61 -6.42
N VAL A 101 7.73 -17.54 -6.40
CA VAL A 101 8.58 -18.48 -7.11
C VAL A 101 8.40 -19.84 -6.43
N GLY A 102 7.40 -20.58 -6.89
CA GLY A 102 7.04 -21.91 -6.42
C GLY A 102 6.84 -22.81 -7.63
N LYS A 103 7.75 -23.77 -7.76
CA LYS A 103 7.89 -24.83 -8.77
C LYS A 103 6.55 -25.30 -9.38
N GLU A 104 6.48 -25.33 -10.71
CA GLU A 104 5.37 -25.93 -11.47
C GLU A 104 5.21 -27.41 -11.10
N ASP A 105 3.98 -27.81 -10.78
CA ASP A 105 3.48 -29.15 -11.13
C ASP A 105 2.00 -29.06 -11.49
N GLY A 106 1.68 -29.54 -12.69
CA GLY A 106 0.42 -29.31 -13.37
C GLY A 106 -0.76 -30.16 -12.86
N ARG A 107 -1.91 -29.50 -12.70
CA ARG A 107 -3.25 -29.99 -13.11
C ARG A 107 -4.30 -28.91 -12.85
N GLY A 108 -5.17 -28.69 -13.84
CA GLY A 108 -6.13 -27.60 -13.88
C GLY A 108 -7.30 -27.71 -12.90
N ALA A 109 -7.84 -26.54 -12.54
CA ALA A 109 -9.24 -26.30 -12.20
C ALA A 109 -9.48 -24.79 -12.25
N VAL A 110 -10.34 -24.32 -13.17
CA VAL A 110 -10.82 -22.94 -13.17
C VAL A 110 -11.83 -22.82 -12.03
N ARG A 111 -11.41 -22.21 -10.94
CA ARG A 111 -12.28 -21.75 -9.86
C ARG A 111 -12.36 -20.24 -9.93
N HIS A 112 -13.58 -19.69 -9.88
CA HIS A 112 -13.82 -18.28 -9.59
C HIS A 112 -13.39 -18.01 -8.13
N ASP A 113 -12.09 -17.99 -7.89
CA ASP A 113 -11.53 -17.75 -6.58
C ASP A 113 -11.36 -16.25 -6.35
N ARG A 114 -12.08 -15.77 -5.33
CA ARG A 114 -12.00 -14.42 -4.77
C ARG A 114 -10.56 -13.93 -4.75
N LEU A 115 -10.33 -12.71 -5.23
CA LEU A 115 -9.10 -11.96 -5.06
C LEU A 115 -8.76 -11.90 -3.55
N ARG A 116 -7.94 -12.83 -3.07
CA ARG A 116 -7.09 -12.62 -1.90
C ARG A 116 -5.95 -11.71 -2.37
N VAL A 117 -6.15 -10.41 -2.25
CA VAL A 117 -5.07 -9.42 -2.29
C VAL A 117 -4.65 -9.21 -0.84
N LEU A 118 -3.34 -9.06 -0.60
CA LEU A 118 -2.67 -8.98 0.72
C LEU A 118 -2.35 -10.34 1.37
N GLY A 119 -1.76 -11.26 0.61
CA GLY A 119 -1.15 -12.47 1.15
C GLY A 119 0.27 -12.64 0.61
N ALA A 120 1.26 -12.52 1.50
CA ALA A 120 2.70 -12.72 1.29
C ALA A 120 3.41 -11.61 0.49
N ILE A 121 3.81 -10.57 1.21
CA ILE A 121 5.02 -9.81 0.86
C ILE A 121 5.86 -9.82 2.13
N GLU A 122 6.82 -10.75 2.23
CA GLU A 122 7.91 -10.57 3.18
C GLU A 122 8.55 -9.22 2.89
N SER A 123 8.69 -8.40 3.93
CA SER A 123 9.16 -7.03 3.86
C SER A 123 10.46 -6.94 3.05
N PRO A 124 10.50 -6.24 1.90
CA PRO A 124 11.75 -5.93 1.20
C PRO A 124 12.53 -4.80 1.89
N PHE A 125 12.00 -4.25 2.98
CA PHE A 125 12.67 -3.20 3.71
C PHE A 125 13.88 -3.79 4.44
N ILE A 126 15.07 -3.36 4.00
CA ILE A 126 16.34 -3.65 4.64
C ILE A 126 16.24 -3.19 6.10
N ALA A 127 16.36 -4.13 7.03
CA ALA A 127 16.47 -3.81 8.45
C ALA A 127 17.69 -2.90 8.64
N PRO A 128 17.61 -1.86 9.50
CA PRO A 128 18.81 -1.09 9.83
C PRO A 128 19.85 -2.06 10.41
N GLU A 129 21.06 -2.05 9.87
CA GLU A 129 22.18 -2.73 10.51
C GLU A 129 22.34 -2.13 11.90
N GLU A 130 22.07 -2.92 12.93
CA GLU A 130 22.40 -2.53 14.29
C GLU A 130 23.91 -2.40 14.36
N GLY A 131 24.37 -1.14 14.30
CA GLY A 131 25.75 -0.76 14.53
C GLY A 131 26.18 -1.34 15.87
N GLY A 132 27.03 -2.35 15.81
CA GLY A 132 27.62 -2.98 16.97
C GLY A 132 28.32 -1.94 17.83
N ALA A 133 27.76 -1.67 19.01
CA ALA A 133 28.49 -1.04 20.09
C ALA A 133 29.49 -2.07 20.63
N SER A 134 30.67 -2.16 20.02
CA SER A 134 31.84 -2.76 20.65
C SER A 134 32.39 -1.77 21.66
N GLY A 135 32.52 -2.21 22.91
CA GLY A 135 33.23 -1.48 23.96
C GLY A 135 34.75 -1.40 23.74
N SER A 136 35.41 -0.77 24.73
CA SER A 136 36.84 -0.36 24.86
C SER A 136 37.20 0.89 24.03
N ASP A 137 37.88 1.92 24.52
CA ASP A 137 38.76 2.09 25.69
C ASP A 137 38.79 3.58 26.09
N ALA A 138 38.87 3.88 27.40
CA ALA A 138 39.69 4.90 28.07
C ALA A 138 39.30 5.05 29.55
#